data_AF-W7ARW0-F1
#
_entry.id   AF-W7ARW0-F1
#
_cell.length_a   1.000
_cell.length_b   1.000
_cell.length_c   1.000
_cell.angle_alpha   90.00
_cell.angle_beta   90.00
_cell.angle_gamma   90.00
#
_symmetry.space_group_name_H-M   'P 1'
#
loop_
_entity.id
_entity.type
_entity.pdbx_description
1 polymer ?
#
loop_
_entity_poly.entity_id
_entity_poly.type
_entity_poly.pdbx_seq_one_letter_code
_entity_poly.pdbx_strand_id
1 'polypeptide(L)'
;MHGINAIIKFNMPPQIPDHIKNAFIQKQKTSKHVPYLLLKIKDYEKLVSNILNRVSKKEGINKFDDVKTNAIMACRKRTHKFYYTSYRNFSQYNNCTTPHINKNNKIQLTNDFLNMNSLKNEISNIHEKLTENSFIDKKKEEIYFLLKNAIFPNLKGKIYFIGSCENNIWIKNSDIDSCIVVENCEDKNSYLYILKVIKSAINLIYPSLTVNIIKASVPIAKIYKDQTNICDISINNTVAIVNTQLVSCLCSIDERIPIINRIIKYWAKQKNINNRSQGTFSSYALFLLTYFFFQNLETPLLPSYKSIERASITPFEINSEYFFLQDEVEMPFYTKIEDIKNNFQEFQKNTDDISKLLYGFFEFYSNDVCKNGITLDVYNNQIIENKDMTANIYCPITRKIVNTYSINTWKKMFEKIQAAYIQLKNGSSLNTICEEAKDDTSNIKIDLKGM
;
A
#
# COMPACT_ATOMS: atom_id res chain seq x y z
N MET A 1 -26.16 8.29 -8.15
CA MET A 1 -26.17 9.76 -8.21
C MET A 1 -24.93 10.28 -7.48
N HIS A 2 -23.98 10.81 -8.27
CA HIS A 2 -22.86 11.71 -7.95
C HIS A 2 -22.05 11.49 -6.65
N GLY A 3 -21.00 10.66 -6.74
CA GLY A 3 -19.85 10.71 -5.84
C GLY A 3 -18.94 11.87 -6.23
N ILE A 4 -18.77 12.82 -5.32
CA ILE A 4 -17.99 14.04 -5.53
C ILE A 4 -16.50 13.69 -5.39
N ASN A 5 -15.81 13.59 -6.53
CA ASN A 5 -14.35 13.79 -6.61
C ASN A 5 -14.06 15.28 -6.41
N ALA A 6 -14.00 15.74 -5.16
CA ALA A 6 -13.53 17.09 -4.84
C ALA A 6 -12.04 17.05 -4.50
N ILE A 7 -11.20 17.16 -5.52
CA ILE A 7 -9.92 17.85 -5.35
C ILE A 7 -10.28 19.29 -5.01
N ILE A 8 -10.12 19.68 -3.75
CA ILE A 8 -10.34 21.07 -3.32
C ILE A 8 -9.22 21.93 -3.91
N LYS A 9 -9.52 22.55 -5.05
CA LYS A 9 -8.72 23.65 -5.63
C LYS A 9 -8.90 24.90 -4.77
N PHE A 10 -7.80 25.44 -4.26
CA PHE A 10 -7.72 26.88 -3.97
C PHE A 10 -6.61 27.46 -4.85
N ASN A 11 -7.03 28.15 -5.91
CA ASN A 11 -6.21 29.22 -6.48
C ASN A 11 -6.05 30.28 -5.38
N MET A 12 -4.82 30.81 -5.22
CA MET A 12 -4.40 32.03 -4.51
C MET A 12 -5.37 32.60 -3.44
N PRO A 13 -4.93 32.84 -2.20
CA PRO A 13 -5.83 33.17 -1.10
C PRO A 13 -6.70 34.40 -1.41
N PRO A 14 -8.04 34.33 -1.26
CA PRO A 14 -8.82 35.54 -1.08
C PRO A 14 -8.31 36.20 0.20
N GLN A 15 -7.99 37.50 0.12
CA GLN A 15 -7.63 38.28 1.29
C GLN A 15 -8.65 38.00 2.40
N ILE A 16 -8.16 37.54 3.55
CA ILE A 16 -9.00 37.30 4.74
C ILE A 16 -9.68 38.63 5.05
N PRO A 17 -11.02 38.72 5.03
CA PRO A 17 -11.74 39.96 5.32
C PRO A 17 -11.33 40.52 6.68
N ASP A 18 -11.11 41.84 6.76
CA ASP A 18 -10.53 42.48 7.95
C ASP A 18 -11.37 42.25 9.22
N HIS A 19 -12.67 41.97 9.10
CA HIS A 19 -13.51 41.62 10.23
C HIS A 19 -13.16 40.26 10.86
N ILE A 20 -12.66 39.29 10.08
CA ILE A 20 -12.19 37.98 10.57
C ILE A 20 -10.80 38.11 11.22
N LYS A 21 -9.91 38.94 10.65
CA LYS A 21 -8.63 39.31 11.29
C LYS A 21 -8.87 39.99 12.64
N ASN A 22 -9.81 40.92 12.72
CA ASN A 22 -10.12 41.66 13.94
C ASN A 22 -10.76 40.76 15.01
N ALA A 23 -11.59 39.80 14.63
CA ALA A 23 -12.12 38.78 15.54
C ALA A 23 -11.03 37.84 16.09
N PHE A 24 -10.05 37.46 15.26
CA PHE A 24 -8.90 36.64 15.68
C PHE A 24 -7.95 37.41 16.62
N ILE A 25 -7.71 38.70 16.34
CA ILE A 25 -6.90 39.59 17.17
C ILE A 25 -7.56 39.86 18.53
N GLN A 26 -8.89 40.03 18.56
CA GLN A 26 -9.63 40.17 19.83
C GLN A 26 -9.58 38.90 20.68
N LYS A 27 -9.66 37.71 20.06
CA LYS A 27 -9.57 36.42 20.77
C LYS A 27 -8.14 36.09 21.27
N GLN A 28 -7.11 36.64 20.62
CA GLN A 28 -5.70 36.49 21.04
C GLN A 28 -5.30 37.40 22.22
N LYS A 29 -5.96 38.57 22.38
CA LYS A 29 -5.66 39.50 23.49
C LYS A 29 -6.13 39.02 24.87
N THR A 30 -6.98 38.00 24.95
CA THR A 30 -7.55 37.52 26.22
C THR A 30 -6.84 36.29 26.82
N SER A 31 -5.83 35.72 26.15
CA SER A 31 -5.12 34.52 26.63
C SER A 31 -3.81 34.86 27.35
N LYS A 32 -3.71 34.48 28.63
CA LYS A 32 -2.56 34.73 29.53
C LYS A 32 -1.25 33.99 29.16
N HIS A 33 -1.13 33.39 27.97
CA HIS A 33 0.04 32.55 27.58
C HIS A 33 0.83 33.08 26.36
N VAL A 34 0.50 34.27 25.85
CA VAL A 34 1.11 34.82 24.63
C VAL A 34 2.57 35.31 24.78
N PRO A 35 3.04 35.88 25.92
CA PRO A 35 4.43 36.37 26.01
C PRO A 35 5.49 35.26 25.86
N TYR A 36 5.16 34.02 26.27
CA TYR A 36 6.10 32.90 26.25
C TYR A 36 6.28 32.27 24.85
N LEU A 37 5.28 32.39 23.96
CA LEU A 37 5.37 31.89 22.58
C LEU A 37 6.16 32.83 21.66
N LEU A 38 6.02 34.14 21.83
CA LEU A 38 6.74 35.14 21.02
C LEU A 38 8.24 35.16 21.32
N LEU A 39 8.66 34.86 22.55
CA LEU A 39 10.07 34.69 22.90
C LEU A 39 10.70 33.48 22.19
N LYS A 40 10.00 32.33 22.12
CA LYS A 40 10.53 31.13 21.48
C LYS A 40 10.65 31.21 19.95
N ILE A 41 9.81 32.02 19.30
CA ILE A 41 9.89 32.23 17.83
C ILE A 41 11.14 33.06 17.48
N LYS A 42 11.44 34.11 18.25
CA LYS A 42 12.65 34.93 18.03
C LYS A 42 13.94 34.14 18.28
N ASP A 43 13.94 33.24 19.26
CA ASP A 43 15.09 32.35 19.52
C ASP A 43 15.29 31.32 18.39
N TYR A 44 14.19 30.89 17.76
CA TYR A 44 14.22 29.97 16.62
C TYR A 44 14.75 30.63 15.34
N GLU A 45 14.29 31.86 15.03
CA GLU A 45 14.81 32.64 13.90
C GLU A 45 16.31 32.91 14.04
N LYS A 46 16.77 33.23 15.26
CA LYS A 46 18.19 33.46 15.56
C LYS A 46 19.04 32.19 15.39
N LEU A 47 18.49 31.02 15.73
CA LEU A 47 19.16 29.73 15.53
C LEU A 47 19.32 29.41 14.04
N VAL A 48 18.26 29.60 13.25
CA VAL A 48 18.27 29.38 11.79
C VAL A 48 19.27 30.32 11.10
N SER A 49 19.27 31.62 11.43
CA SER A 49 20.24 32.57 10.88
C SER A 49 21.70 32.24 11.22
N ASN A 50 21.96 31.75 12.44
CA ASN A 50 23.32 31.36 12.86
C ASN A 50 23.83 30.10 12.13
N ILE A 51 22.93 29.16 11.83
CA ILE A 51 23.25 27.95 11.07
C ILE A 51 23.56 28.32 9.61
N LEU A 52 22.74 29.16 8.99
CA LEU A 52 22.94 29.62 7.61
C LEU A 52 24.25 30.41 7.45
N ASN A 53 24.59 31.27 8.41
CA ASN A 53 25.86 32.01 8.41
C ASN A 53 27.10 31.11 8.57
N ARG A 54 26.99 30.01 9.34
CA ARG A 54 28.08 29.04 9.48
C ARG A 54 28.29 28.22 8.21
N VAL A 55 27.22 27.90 7.48
CA VAL A 55 27.30 27.18 6.20
C VAL A 55 27.89 28.09 5.11
N SER A 56 27.45 29.35 5.03
CA SER A 56 27.98 30.32 4.07
C SER A 56 29.49 30.60 4.25
N LYS A 57 29.97 30.69 5.50
CA LYS A 57 31.41 30.87 5.79
C LYS A 57 32.27 29.63 5.52
N LYS A 58 31.69 28.42 5.57
CA LYS A 58 32.45 27.16 5.42
C LYS A 58 32.68 26.79 3.96
N GLU A 59 31.83 27.28 3.04
CA GLU A 59 31.89 26.90 1.62
C GLU A 59 32.29 28.04 0.67
N GLY A 60 32.52 29.27 1.16
CA GLY A 60 33.03 30.36 0.33
C GLY A 60 32.11 30.76 -0.85
N ILE A 61 30.81 30.48 -0.76
CA ILE A 61 29.85 30.73 -1.84
C ILE A 61 29.30 32.15 -1.71
N ASN A 62 29.75 33.04 -2.58
CA ASN A 62 29.10 34.33 -2.83
C ASN A 62 28.23 34.21 -4.09
N LYS A 63 26.92 34.45 -3.91
CA LYS A 63 25.82 34.57 -4.90
C LYS A 63 25.21 33.27 -5.44
N PHE A 64 23.88 33.26 -5.42
CA PHE A 64 22.99 32.11 -5.58
C PHE A 64 22.51 31.87 -7.03
N ASP A 65 23.07 32.57 -8.02
CA ASP A 65 22.54 32.57 -9.40
C ASP A 65 23.29 31.65 -10.38
N ASP A 66 24.53 31.21 -10.09
CA ASP A 66 25.34 30.43 -11.04
C ASP A 66 25.22 28.89 -10.92
N VAL A 67 24.49 28.38 -9.91
CA VAL A 67 24.32 26.92 -9.72
C VAL A 67 23.25 26.33 -10.65
N LYS A 68 22.33 27.15 -11.19
CA LYS A 68 21.26 26.69 -12.10
C LYS A 68 21.75 26.26 -13.48
N THR A 69 22.81 26.88 -13.99
CA THR A 69 23.20 26.69 -15.40
C THR A 69 24.16 25.49 -15.60
N ASN A 70 24.95 25.14 -14.58
CA ASN A 70 25.93 24.06 -14.70
C ASN A 70 25.38 22.66 -14.38
N ALA A 71 24.32 22.56 -13.56
CA ALA A 71 23.67 21.28 -13.28
C ALA A 71 22.89 20.72 -14.49
N ILE A 72 22.31 21.60 -15.32
CA ILE A 72 21.51 21.21 -16.49
C ILE A 72 22.39 20.69 -17.65
N MET A 73 23.64 21.16 -17.78
CA MET A 73 24.57 20.68 -18.82
C MET A 73 25.28 19.37 -18.46
N ALA A 74 25.48 19.06 -17.17
CA ALA A 74 26.13 17.82 -16.74
C ALA A 74 25.24 16.58 -16.90
N CYS A 75 23.91 16.73 -16.92
CA CYS A 75 22.96 15.63 -17.03
C CYS A 75 22.79 15.09 -18.47
N ARG A 76 23.21 15.85 -19.50
CA ARG A 76 23.01 15.48 -20.92
C ARG A 76 24.09 14.60 -21.56
N LYS A 77 25.15 14.20 -20.84
CA LYS A 77 26.30 13.47 -21.43
C LYS A 77 26.54 12.05 -20.90
N ARG A 78 25.63 11.44 -20.12
CA ARG A 78 25.89 10.15 -19.46
C ARG A 78 24.89 9.00 -19.65
N THR A 79 24.06 9.01 -20.69
CA THR A 79 23.14 7.91 -21.01
C THR A 79 23.25 7.43 -22.46
N HIS A 80 24.42 6.88 -22.82
CA HIS A 80 24.56 6.02 -24.00
C HIS A 80 25.62 4.93 -23.75
N LYS A 81 25.23 3.84 -23.06
CA LYS A 81 25.69 2.47 -23.32
C LYS A 81 25.01 1.50 -22.35
N PHE A 82 24.75 0.29 -22.84
CA PHE A 82 24.15 -0.88 -22.20
C PHE A 82 22.64 -1.06 -22.36
N TYR A 83 22.25 -1.37 -23.59
CA TYR A 83 21.17 -2.33 -23.85
C TYR A 83 21.62 -3.31 -24.95
N TYR A 84 21.12 -4.54 -24.83
CA TYR A 84 21.20 -5.70 -25.73
C TYR A 84 22.25 -6.78 -25.47
N THR A 85 21.76 -7.91 -24.92
CA THR A 85 21.94 -9.32 -25.36
C THR A 85 21.37 -10.20 -24.24
N SER A 86 20.69 -11.33 -24.41
CA SER A 86 20.00 -12.04 -25.50
C SER A 86 19.18 -13.13 -24.80
N TYR A 87 17.87 -13.26 -25.09
CA TYR A 87 17.07 -14.40 -24.60
C TYR A 87 17.15 -15.52 -25.65
N ARG A 88 17.67 -16.69 -25.26
CA ARG A 88 17.60 -17.93 -26.06
C ARG A 88 16.51 -18.83 -25.49
N ASN A 89 15.63 -19.27 -26.38
CA ASN A 89 14.62 -20.31 -26.20
C ASN A 89 15.22 -21.60 -25.67
N PHE A 90 14.51 -22.32 -24.79
CA PHE A 90 14.47 -23.78 -24.83
C PHE A 90 13.17 -24.33 -24.26
N SER A 91 12.60 -25.26 -25.03
CA SER A 91 11.40 -26.05 -24.80
C SER A 91 11.71 -27.42 -24.20
N GLN A 92 10.67 -28.05 -23.65
CA GLN A 92 10.49 -29.46 -23.24
C GLN A 92 11.04 -29.86 -21.87
N TYR A 93 10.14 -30.28 -20.96
CA TYR A 93 9.91 -31.69 -20.61
C TYR A 93 8.64 -31.83 -19.74
N ASN A 94 7.82 -32.83 -20.03
CA ASN A 94 6.56 -33.16 -19.33
C ASN A 94 6.78 -34.25 -18.26
N ASN A 95 6.00 -34.17 -17.17
CA ASN A 95 5.13 -35.23 -16.58
C ASN A 95 5.16 -35.24 -15.04
N CYS A 96 4.08 -34.78 -14.40
CA CYS A 96 3.55 -35.28 -13.13
C CYS A 96 2.09 -34.80 -12.99
N THR A 97 1.19 -35.71 -12.61
CA THR A 97 -0.27 -35.51 -12.57
C THR A 97 -0.70 -34.73 -11.33
N THR A 98 -0.99 -33.45 -11.52
CA THR A 98 -1.64 -32.49 -10.61
C THR A 98 -3.08 -32.22 -11.10
N PRO A 99 -3.96 -31.55 -10.32
CA PRO A 99 -5.10 -30.84 -10.91
C PRO A 99 -4.58 -29.98 -12.05
N HIS A 100 -5.12 -30.23 -13.24
CA HIS A 100 -4.55 -29.84 -14.52
C HIS A 100 -4.46 -28.32 -14.65
N ILE A 101 -3.26 -27.78 -14.40
CA ILE A 101 -2.77 -26.65 -15.20
C ILE A 101 -2.79 -27.17 -16.65
N ASN A 102 -3.90 -26.96 -17.34
CA ASN A 102 -4.01 -27.34 -18.75
C ASN A 102 -2.93 -26.56 -19.53
N LYS A 103 -2.63 -26.92 -20.78
CA LYS A 103 -1.58 -26.27 -21.60
C LYS A 103 -1.63 -24.72 -21.67
N ASN A 104 -2.69 -24.11 -21.16
CA ASN A 104 -2.96 -22.67 -21.09
C ASN A 104 -2.89 -22.04 -19.66
N ASN A 105 -2.40 -22.73 -18.63
CA ASN A 105 -2.22 -22.21 -17.26
C ASN A 105 -3.48 -21.72 -16.51
N LYS A 106 -4.66 -22.26 -16.84
CA LYS A 106 -5.92 -21.87 -16.18
C LYS A 106 -6.24 -22.72 -14.94
N ILE A 107 -6.78 -22.08 -13.91
CA ILE A 107 -7.21 -22.65 -12.64
C ILE A 107 -8.69 -23.03 -12.77
N GLN A 108 -8.95 -24.33 -12.74
CA GLN A 108 -10.31 -24.86 -12.69
C GLN A 108 -10.73 -25.05 -11.24
N LEU A 109 -11.87 -24.47 -10.88
CA LEU A 109 -12.42 -24.62 -9.53
C LEU A 109 -13.19 -25.93 -9.42
N THR A 110 -12.89 -26.71 -8.40
CA THR A 110 -13.65 -27.92 -8.07
C THR A 110 -14.94 -27.57 -7.32
N ASN A 111 -15.88 -28.52 -7.29
CA ASN A 111 -17.07 -28.43 -6.43
C ASN A 111 -16.94 -29.39 -5.23
N ASP A 112 -15.71 -29.80 -4.89
CA ASP A 112 -15.44 -30.95 -4.01
C ASP A 112 -15.38 -30.56 -2.51
N PHE A 113 -16.11 -29.53 -2.10
CA PHE A 113 -16.13 -29.04 -0.72
C PHE A 113 -17.49 -29.18 -0.07
N LEU A 114 -17.48 -29.79 1.11
CA LEU A 114 -18.67 -29.99 1.93
C LEU A 114 -19.20 -28.62 2.43
N ASN A 115 -20.52 -28.50 2.62
CA ASN A 115 -21.19 -27.36 3.27
C ASN A 115 -21.09 -25.98 2.57
N MET A 116 -21.10 -25.92 1.23
CA MET A 116 -20.99 -24.68 0.45
C MET A 116 -21.91 -23.52 0.90
N ASN A 117 -23.20 -23.81 1.15
CA ASN A 117 -24.15 -22.80 1.60
C ASN A 117 -23.82 -22.24 2.99
N SER A 118 -23.28 -23.07 3.90
CA SER A 118 -22.82 -22.61 5.22
C SER A 118 -21.64 -21.67 5.06
N LEU A 119 -20.64 -22.06 4.27
CA LEU A 119 -19.44 -21.25 4.05
C LEU A 119 -19.75 -19.88 3.45
N LYS A 120 -20.69 -19.81 2.49
CA LYS A 120 -21.15 -18.54 1.91
C LYS A 120 -21.70 -17.59 2.98
N ASN A 121 -22.59 -18.09 3.84
CA ASN A 121 -23.18 -17.30 4.92
C ASN A 121 -22.13 -16.89 5.95
N GLU A 122 -21.21 -17.78 6.30
CA GLU A 122 -20.11 -17.49 7.23
C GLU A 122 -19.18 -16.40 6.68
N ILE A 123 -18.85 -16.44 5.39
CA ILE A 123 -18.07 -15.39 4.72
C ILE A 123 -18.79 -14.05 4.83
N SER A 124 -20.07 -13.98 4.48
CA SER A 124 -20.85 -12.74 4.56
C SER A 124 -20.90 -12.21 6.00
N ASN A 125 -21.20 -13.06 6.97
CA ASN A 125 -21.29 -12.68 8.38
C ASN A 125 -19.95 -12.15 8.93
N ILE A 126 -18.83 -12.82 8.60
CA ILE A 126 -17.50 -12.35 9.02
C ILE A 126 -17.14 -11.07 8.29
N HIS A 127 -17.44 -10.94 7.00
CA HIS A 127 -17.20 -9.73 6.24
C HIS A 127 -17.92 -8.51 6.83
N GLU A 128 -19.19 -8.66 7.18
CA GLU A 128 -19.96 -7.62 7.85
C GLU A 128 -19.31 -7.19 9.16
N LYS A 129 -18.93 -8.15 10.03
CA LYS A 129 -18.22 -7.85 11.29
C LYS A 129 -16.86 -7.18 11.07
N LEU A 130 -16.15 -7.54 10.00
CA LEU A 130 -14.86 -6.93 9.66
C LEU A 130 -15.00 -5.50 9.11
N THR A 131 -16.20 -5.11 8.68
CA THR A 131 -16.45 -3.81 8.03
C THR A 131 -17.41 -2.91 8.81
N GLU A 132 -18.08 -3.44 9.83
CA GLU A 132 -18.98 -2.69 10.72
C GLU A 132 -18.28 -1.48 11.36
N ASN A 133 -19.04 -0.39 11.56
CA ASN A 133 -18.61 0.79 12.32
C ASN A 133 -17.24 1.33 11.90
N SER A 134 -16.91 1.23 10.61
CA SER A 134 -15.64 1.68 10.09
C SER A 134 -15.58 3.21 10.03
N PHE A 135 -15.04 3.84 11.07
CA PHE A 135 -14.73 5.26 11.06
C PHE A 135 -13.49 5.59 10.23
N ILE A 136 -13.16 4.79 9.20
CA ILE A 136 -11.91 4.92 8.46
C ILE A 136 -11.85 6.27 7.73
N ASP A 137 -12.95 6.69 7.10
CA ASP A 137 -13.02 7.98 6.40
C ASP A 137 -12.90 9.16 7.37
N LYS A 138 -13.62 9.09 8.50
CA LYS A 138 -13.51 10.11 9.56
C LYS A 138 -12.09 10.18 10.12
N LYS A 139 -11.45 9.05 10.39
CA LYS A 139 -10.06 9.02 10.87
C LYS A 139 -9.09 9.56 9.81
N LYS A 140 -9.29 9.25 8.53
CA LYS A 140 -8.50 9.81 7.43
C LYS A 140 -8.65 11.32 7.37
N GLU A 141 -9.86 11.84 7.52
CA GLU A 141 -10.12 13.28 7.57
C GLU A 141 -9.40 13.94 8.75
N GLU A 142 -9.50 13.37 9.96
CA GLU A 142 -8.78 13.84 11.15
C GLU A 142 -7.25 13.85 10.93
N ILE A 143 -6.69 12.77 10.39
CA ILE A 143 -5.26 12.68 10.05
C ILE A 143 -4.88 13.69 8.97
N TYR A 144 -5.71 13.90 7.96
CA TYR A 144 -5.46 14.87 6.90
C TYR A 144 -5.33 16.28 7.48
N PHE A 145 -6.27 16.71 8.33
CA PHE A 145 -6.20 18.03 8.97
C PHE A 145 -4.99 18.15 9.90
N LEU A 146 -4.68 17.11 10.68
CA LEU A 146 -3.50 17.06 11.53
C LEU A 146 -2.22 17.30 10.72
N LEU A 147 -2.03 16.50 9.66
CA LEU A 147 -0.85 16.55 8.80
C LEU A 147 -0.78 17.87 8.03
N LYS A 148 -1.90 18.33 7.45
CA LYS A 148 -2.00 19.61 6.75
C LYS A 148 -1.54 20.77 7.62
N ASN A 149 -2.03 20.85 8.86
CA ASN A 149 -1.68 21.90 9.81
C ASN A 149 -0.22 21.81 10.28
N ALA A 150 0.34 20.61 10.39
CA ALA A 150 1.73 20.42 10.82
C ALA A 150 2.76 20.67 9.70
N ILE A 151 2.41 20.32 8.46
CA ILE A 151 3.36 20.23 7.35
C ILE A 151 3.36 21.51 6.51
N PHE A 152 2.19 21.93 6.03
CA PHE A 152 2.10 22.97 4.99
C PHE A 152 2.54 24.38 5.40
N PRO A 153 2.61 24.77 6.68
CA PRO A 153 3.25 26.03 7.04
C PRO A 153 4.74 26.10 6.67
N ASN A 154 5.43 24.95 6.62
CA ASN A 154 6.90 24.89 6.51
C ASN A 154 7.42 23.98 5.39
N LEU A 155 6.56 23.15 4.79
CA LEU A 155 6.95 22.18 3.78
C LEU A 155 5.92 22.17 2.64
N LYS A 156 6.39 22.41 1.42
CA LYS A 156 5.60 22.19 0.21
C LYS A 156 5.55 20.69 -0.05
N GLY A 157 4.35 20.13 -0.09
CA GLY A 157 4.16 18.71 -0.35
C GLY A 157 2.72 18.34 -0.64
N LYS A 158 2.52 17.11 -1.11
CA LYS A 158 1.20 16.51 -1.34
C LYS A 158 1.03 15.31 -0.43
N ILE A 159 -0.11 15.21 0.25
CA ILE A 159 -0.45 14.07 1.11
C ILE A 159 -1.27 13.08 0.28
N TYR A 160 -0.78 11.85 0.18
CA TYR A 160 -1.50 10.73 -0.40
C TYR A 160 -1.75 9.69 0.68
N PHE A 161 -3.01 9.34 0.93
CA PHE A 161 -3.28 8.12 1.68
C PHE A 161 -2.97 6.91 0.80
N ILE A 162 -2.47 5.85 1.41
CA ILE A 162 -2.03 4.63 0.73
C ILE A 162 -2.50 3.38 1.47
N GLY A 163 -2.32 2.23 0.85
CA GLY A 163 -2.59 0.95 1.47
C GLY A 163 -4.07 0.72 1.74
N SER A 164 -4.34 0.05 2.87
CA SER A 164 -5.68 -0.51 3.14
C SER A 164 -6.78 0.56 3.17
N CYS A 165 -6.44 1.77 3.60
CA CYS A 165 -7.39 2.86 3.80
C CYS A 165 -7.87 3.54 2.49
N GLU A 166 -7.31 3.15 1.34
CA GLU A 166 -7.65 3.70 0.02
C GLU A 166 -7.95 2.65 -1.05
N ASN A 167 -7.71 1.36 -0.76
CA ASN A 167 -7.79 0.30 -1.76
C ASN A 167 -8.94 -0.69 -1.56
N ASN A 168 -9.94 -0.31 -0.77
CA ASN A 168 -11.15 -1.10 -0.48
C ASN A 168 -10.93 -2.47 0.20
N ILE A 169 -9.71 -2.82 0.65
CA ILE A 169 -9.43 -4.06 1.41
C ILE A 169 -9.05 -3.80 2.88
N TRP A 170 -9.46 -2.65 3.41
CA TRP A 170 -9.44 -2.42 4.84
C TRP A 170 -10.41 -3.36 5.57
N ILE A 171 -10.05 -3.65 6.81
CA ILE A 171 -10.87 -4.28 7.85
C ILE A 171 -10.82 -3.37 9.08
N LYS A 172 -11.75 -3.55 10.03
CA LYS A 172 -11.80 -2.86 11.31
C LYS A 172 -10.40 -2.82 11.94
N ASN A 173 -10.01 -1.65 12.44
CA ASN A 173 -8.68 -1.38 13.00
C ASN A 173 -7.50 -1.51 12.04
N SER A 174 -7.71 -1.45 10.71
CA SER A 174 -6.59 -1.28 9.78
C SER A 174 -5.88 0.05 10.04
N ASP A 175 -4.55 0.02 9.93
CA ASP A 175 -3.72 1.22 10.01
C ASP A 175 -4.06 2.20 8.89
N ILE A 176 -3.83 3.49 9.17
CA ILE A 176 -3.86 4.55 8.16
C ILE A 176 -2.44 4.81 7.71
N ASP A 177 -2.15 4.49 6.46
CA ASP A 177 -0.85 4.74 5.86
C ASP A 177 -0.93 5.99 4.98
N SER A 178 0.09 6.85 5.06
CA SER A 178 0.23 8.03 4.22
C SER A 178 1.62 8.13 3.60
N CYS A 179 1.66 8.74 2.43
CA CYS A 179 2.86 9.13 1.72
C CYS A 179 2.81 10.65 1.51
N ILE A 180 3.84 11.34 1.99
CA ILE A 180 4.03 12.76 1.70
C ILE A 180 5.00 12.84 0.53
N VAL A 181 4.52 13.39 -0.58
CA VAL A 181 5.33 13.66 -1.75
C VAL A 181 5.90 15.07 -1.66
N VAL A 182 7.21 15.21 -1.74
CA VAL A 182 7.95 16.48 -1.67
C VAL A 182 9.00 16.55 -2.77
N GLU A 183 9.25 17.75 -3.28
CA GLU A 183 10.27 18.02 -4.29
C GLU A 183 11.70 17.90 -3.73
N ASN A 184 12.68 17.66 -4.61
CA ASN A 184 14.13 17.66 -4.30
C ASN A 184 14.51 16.73 -3.13
N CYS A 185 13.86 15.58 -3.03
CA CYS A 185 14.05 14.62 -1.93
C CYS A 185 14.09 13.21 -2.52
N GLU A 186 15.29 12.67 -2.71
CA GLU A 186 15.49 11.45 -3.52
C GLU A 186 16.18 10.32 -2.75
N ASP A 187 16.90 10.67 -1.69
CA ASP A 187 17.72 9.72 -0.93
C ASP A 187 17.22 9.50 0.50
N LYS A 188 17.69 8.41 1.12
CA LYS A 188 17.29 8.01 2.48
C LYS A 188 17.56 9.08 3.55
N ASN A 189 18.64 9.86 3.44
CA ASN A 189 18.96 10.90 4.41
C ASN A 189 17.99 12.08 4.28
N SER A 190 17.65 12.46 3.04
CA SER A 190 16.63 13.48 2.80
C SER A 190 15.27 13.05 3.35
N TYR A 191 14.84 11.78 3.16
CA TYR A 191 13.63 11.24 3.78
C TYR A 191 13.66 11.33 5.31
N LEU A 192 14.76 10.88 5.93
CA LEU A 192 14.92 10.95 7.39
C LEU A 192 14.91 12.39 7.92
N TYR A 193 15.48 13.34 7.17
CA TYR A 193 15.44 14.75 7.53
C TYR A 193 14.00 15.28 7.54
N ILE A 194 13.24 15.04 6.46
CA ILE A 194 11.84 15.45 6.38
C ILE A 194 10.99 14.82 7.48
N LEU A 195 11.17 13.51 7.77
CA LEU A 195 10.47 12.86 8.88
C LEU A 195 10.79 13.48 10.24
N LYS A 196 12.03 13.95 10.47
CA LYS A 196 12.40 14.67 11.71
C LYS A 196 11.74 16.05 11.79
N VAL A 197 11.63 16.76 10.66
CA VAL A 197 10.90 18.03 10.58
C VAL A 197 9.43 17.81 10.93
N ILE A 198 8.78 16.82 10.31
CA ILE A 198 7.38 16.46 10.57
C ILE A 198 7.19 16.09 12.04
N LYS A 199 8.05 15.23 12.60
CA LYS A 199 8.04 14.88 14.03
C LYS A 199 8.09 16.13 14.92
N SER A 200 8.97 17.07 14.60
CA SER A 200 9.15 18.28 15.41
C SER A 200 7.93 19.19 15.33
N ALA A 201 7.34 19.34 14.15
CA ALA A 201 6.12 20.12 13.94
C ALA A 201 4.90 19.50 14.65
N ILE A 202 4.71 18.18 14.53
CA ILE A 202 3.61 17.48 15.21
C ILE A 202 3.75 17.60 16.73
N ASN A 203 4.94 17.35 17.29
CA ASN A 203 5.16 17.46 18.73
C ASN A 203 4.92 18.89 19.26
N LEU A 204 5.15 19.92 18.43
CA LEU A 204 4.92 21.32 18.79
C LEU A 204 3.42 21.68 18.79
N ILE A 205 2.68 21.25 17.76
CA ILE A 205 1.27 21.62 17.56
C ILE A 205 0.33 20.71 18.35
N TYR A 206 0.70 19.44 18.49
CA TYR A 206 -0.08 18.39 19.14
C TYR A 206 0.74 17.68 20.22
N PRO A 207 1.00 18.31 21.38
CA PRO A 207 1.87 17.75 22.44
C PRO A 207 1.40 16.42 23.03
N SER A 208 0.13 16.07 22.86
CA SER A 208 -0.45 14.79 23.28
C SER A 208 -0.11 13.62 22.34
N LEU A 209 0.48 13.90 21.17
CA LEU A 209 0.86 12.88 20.20
C LEU A 209 2.34 12.55 20.31
N THR A 210 2.68 11.29 20.06
CA THR A 210 4.07 10.83 20.00
C THR A 210 4.41 10.39 18.59
N VAL A 211 5.55 10.84 18.06
CA VAL A 211 6.03 10.43 16.73
C VAL A 211 7.33 9.65 16.84
N ASN A 212 7.32 8.41 16.34
CA ASN A 212 8.46 7.50 16.33
C ASN A 212 8.98 7.26 14.91
N ILE A 213 10.27 7.52 14.67
CA ILE A 213 10.89 7.31 13.35
C ILE A 213 11.54 5.94 13.32
N ILE A 214 11.12 5.11 12.36
CA ILE A 214 11.69 3.78 12.10
C ILE A 214 12.65 3.89 10.91
N LYS A 215 13.93 3.58 11.13
CA LYS A 215 15.02 3.75 10.15
C LYS A 215 15.21 2.53 9.23
N ALA A 216 14.12 1.92 8.77
CA ALA A 216 14.15 0.77 7.87
C ALA A 216 14.71 1.15 6.47
N SER A 217 14.71 0.20 5.52
CA SER A 217 15.12 0.46 4.13
C SER A 217 14.30 1.57 3.49
N VAL A 218 12.99 1.61 3.76
CA VAL A 218 12.12 2.77 3.54
C VAL A 218 11.78 3.35 4.92
N PRO A 219 12.38 4.48 5.32
CA PRO A 219 12.08 5.10 6.61
C PRO A 219 10.62 5.55 6.70
N ILE A 220 10.03 5.36 7.88
CA ILE A 220 8.67 5.84 8.17
C ILE A 220 8.62 6.54 9.53
N ALA A 221 7.65 7.43 9.72
CA ALA A 221 7.26 7.95 11.03
C ALA A 221 5.90 7.39 11.43
N LYS A 222 5.80 6.83 12.63
CA LYS A 222 4.55 6.34 13.22
C LYS A 222 4.03 7.35 14.23
N ILE A 223 2.77 7.77 14.09
CA ILE A 223 2.10 8.70 14.99
C ILE A 223 1.24 7.90 15.96
N TYR A 224 1.41 8.16 17.26
CA TYR A 224 0.65 7.52 18.32
C TYR A 224 -0.21 8.52 19.08
N LYS A 225 -1.44 8.11 19.38
CA LYS A 225 -2.34 8.74 20.35
C LYS A 225 -2.68 7.70 21.41
N ASP A 226 -2.38 7.99 22.68
CA ASP A 226 -2.64 7.09 23.81
C ASP A 226 -2.14 5.65 23.55
N GLN A 227 -0.90 5.52 23.09
CA GLN A 227 -0.24 4.25 22.69
C GLN A 227 -0.83 3.54 21.45
N THR A 228 -1.93 4.04 20.88
CA THR A 228 -2.52 3.51 19.65
C THR A 228 -1.87 4.17 18.44
N ASN A 229 -1.38 3.36 17.49
CA ASN A 229 -0.89 3.88 16.22
C ASN A 229 -2.07 4.43 15.41
N ILE A 230 -2.01 5.72 15.04
CA ILE A 230 -3.08 6.37 14.28
C ILE A 230 -2.69 6.64 12.84
N CYS A 231 -1.39 6.74 12.51
CA CYS A 231 -0.94 6.91 11.15
C CYS A 231 0.55 6.59 10.97
N ASP A 232 0.88 5.85 9.91
CA ASP A 232 2.25 5.68 9.41
C ASP A 232 2.49 6.65 8.24
N ILE A 233 3.60 7.37 8.27
CA ILE A 233 4.01 8.36 7.26
C ILE A 233 5.28 7.89 6.57
N SER A 234 5.24 7.79 5.26
CA SER A 234 6.41 7.62 4.38
C SER A 234 6.66 8.88 3.55
N ILE A 235 7.89 9.07 3.08
CA ILE A 235 8.25 10.19 2.18
C ILE A 235 8.54 9.62 0.80
N ASN A 236 7.95 10.21 -0.24
CA ASN A 236 8.20 9.88 -1.66
C ASN A 236 8.11 8.38 -1.99
N ASN A 237 7.31 7.61 -1.25
CA ASN A 237 6.99 6.22 -1.57
C ASN A 237 5.92 6.16 -2.68
N THR A 238 6.26 6.68 -3.85
CA THR A 238 5.38 6.80 -5.01
C THR A 238 4.92 5.44 -5.53
N VAL A 239 5.76 4.41 -5.42
CA VAL A 239 5.38 3.01 -5.73
C VAL A 239 4.19 2.56 -4.88
N ALA A 240 4.12 2.93 -3.60
CA ALA A 240 2.97 2.58 -2.77
C ALA A 240 1.69 3.32 -3.19
N ILE A 241 1.79 4.55 -3.71
CA ILE A 241 0.65 5.29 -4.26
C ILE A 241 0.10 4.54 -5.49
N VAL A 242 0.97 4.19 -6.45
CA VAL A 242 0.57 3.46 -7.66
C VAL A 242 -0.01 2.08 -7.34
N ASN A 243 0.63 1.33 -6.44
CA ASN A 243 0.12 0.02 -6.01
C ASN A 243 -1.25 0.14 -5.34
N THR A 244 -1.47 1.18 -4.53
CA THR A 244 -2.77 1.44 -3.88
C THR A 244 -3.85 1.67 -4.92
N GLN A 245 -3.57 2.48 -5.94
CA GLN A 245 -4.49 2.72 -7.04
C GLN A 245 -4.79 1.46 -7.84
N LEU A 246 -3.77 0.62 -8.14
CA LEU A 246 -3.99 -0.66 -8.81
C LEU A 246 -4.96 -1.56 -8.02
N VAL A 247 -4.70 -1.72 -6.72
CA VAL A 247 -5.57 -2.54 -5.86
C VAL A 247 -6.99 -1.97 -5.81
N SER A 248 -7.13 -0.65 -5.65
CA SER A 248 -8.43 0.02 -5.60
C SER A 248 -9.26 -0.20 -6.87
N CYS A 249 -8.64 0.01 -8.05
CA CYS A 249 -9.27 -0.21 -9.34
C CYS A 249 -9.70 -1.67 -9.53
N LEU A 250 -8.82 -2.63 -9.23
CA LEU A 250 -9.13 -4.05 -9.37
C LEU A 250 -10.23 -4.50 -8.38
N CYS A 251 -10.22 -4.03 -7.14
CA CYS A 251 -11.29 -4.31 -6.18
C CYS A 251 -12.64 -3.69 -6.56
N SER A 252 -12.67 -2.72 -7.46
CA SER A 252 -13.91 -2.07 -7.92
C SER A 252 -14.54 -2.76 -9.14
N ILE A 253 -13.87 -3.76 -9.72
CA ILE A 253 -14.36 -4.51 -10.89
C ILE A 253 -15.52 -5.45 -10.51
N ASP A 254 -15.43 -6.09 -9.35
CA ASP A 254 -16.38 -7.11 -8.89
C ASP A 254 -16.46 -7.11 -7.36
N GLU A 255 -17.67 -7.12 -6.81
CA GLU A 255 -17.93 -7.03 -5.36
C GLU A 255 -17.35 -8.21 -4.56
N ARG A 256 -17.17 -9.38 -5.20
CA ARG A 256 -16.61 -10.57 -4.56
C ARG A 256 -15.13 -10.39 -4.21
N ILE A 257 -14.40 -9.58 -4.97
CA ILE A 257 -12.96 -9.37 -4.81
C ILE A 257 -12.58 -8.76 -3.45
N PRO A 258 -13.15 -7.60 -3.04
CA PRO A 258 -12.85 -7.04 -1.73
C PRO A 258 -13.32 -7.95 -0.59
N ILE A 259 -14.44 -8.69 -0.76
CA ILE A 259 -14.92 -9.66 0.24
C ILE A 259 -13.86 -10.73 0.50
N ILE A 260 -13.41 -11.43 -0.55
CA ILE A 260 -12.43 -12.51 -0.44
C ILE A 260 -11.09 -12.00 0.09
N ASN A 261 -10.62 -10.83 -0.38
CA ASN A 261 -9.39 -10.23 0.12
C ASN A 261 -9.45 -9.90 1.61
N ARG A 262 -10.59 -9.39 2.10
CA ARG A 262 -10.78 -9.11 3.53
C ARG A 262 -10.76 -10.39 4.37
N ILE A 263 -11.41 -11.46 3.91
CA ILE A 263 -11.40 -12.76 4.61
C ILE A 263 -9.99 -13.36 4.65
N ILE A 264 -9.27 -13.39 3.52
CA ILE A 264 -7.90 -13.92 3.46
C ILE A 264 -6.96 -13.09 4.33
N LYS A 265 -7.09 -11.76 4.30
CA LYS A 265 -6.31 -10.87 5.18
C LYS A 265 -6.61 -11.13 6.65
N TYR A 266 -7.88 -11.30 7.02
CA TYR A 266 -8.28 -11.65 8.38
C TYR A 266 -7.67 -12.98 8.80
N TRP A 267 -7.91 -14.06 8.03
CA TRP A 267 -7.30 -15.37 8.25
C TRP A 267 -5.78 -15.30 8.43
N ALA A 268 -5.08 -14.60 7.54
CA ALA A 268 -3.62 -14.46 7.60
C ALA A 268 -3.15 -13.72 8.86
N LYS A 269 -3.91 -12.73 9.35
CA LYS A 269 -3.66 -12.10 10.65
C LYS A 269 -3.87 -13.08 11.80
N GLN A 270 -4.98 -13.81 11.82
CA GLN A 270 -5.28 -14.80 12.87
C GLN A 270 -4.24 -15.92 12.95
N LYS A 271 -3.60 -16.24 11.82
CA LYS A 271 -2.51 -17.23 11.75
C LYS A 271 -1.11 -16.65 11.89
N ASN A 272 -0.96 -15.37 12.24
CA ASN A 272 0.30 -14.65 12.42
C ASN A 272 1.23 -14.69 11.20
N ILE A 273 0.65 -14.69 9.99
CA ILE A 273 1.38 -14.68 8.71
C ILE A 273 1.12 -13.43 7.86
N ASN A 274 0.57 -12.37 8.47
CA ASN A 274 0.40 -11.06 7.84
C ASN A 274 1.22 -9.96 8.54
N ASN A 275 2.54 -10.11 8.61
CA ASN A 275 3.44 -9.10 9.19
C ASN A 275 4.79 -9.05 8.48
N ARG A 276 4.97 -8.05 7.60
CA ARG A 276 6.20 -7.86 6.81
C ARG A 276 7.46 -7.72 7.67
N SER A 277 7.37 -7.05 8.83
CA SER A 277 8.57 -6.86 9.68
C SER A 277 9.02 -8.17 10.34
N GLN A 278 8.15 -9.18 10.39
CA GLN A 278 8.46 -10.53 10.87
C GLN A 278 8.77 -11.50 9.70
N GLY A 279 8.96 -10.99 8.48
CA GLY A 279 9.29 -11.78 7.30
C GLY A 279 8.12 -12.57 6.70
N THR A 280 6.89 -12.34 7.15
CA THR A 280 5.67 -12.97 6.58
C THR A 280 4.99 -12.05 5.57
N PHE A 281 3.78 -12.39 5.09
CA PHE A 281 3.13 -11.64 4.02
C PHE A 281 2.85 -10.19 4.42
N SER A 282 3.16 -9.25 3.53
CA SER A 282 2.53 -7.93 3.59
C SER A 282 1.09 -8.00 3.07
N SER A 283 0.25 -7.02 3.42
CA SER A 283 -1.11 -6.94 2.86
C SER A 283 -1.13 -6.86 1.33
N TYR A 284 -0.14 -6.18 0.73
CA TYR A 284 0.01 -6.13 -0.72
C TYR A 284 0.43 -7.48 -1.30
N ALA A 285 1.31 -8.22 -0.63
CA ALA A 285 1.67 -9.57 -1.07
C ALA A 285 0.47 -10.53 -1.03
N LEU A 286 -0.39 -10.45 0.00
CA LEU A 286 -1.65 -11.22 0.04
C LEU A 286 -2.57 -10.85 -1.12
N PHE A 287 -2.71 -9.55 -1.43
CA PHE A 287 -3.48 -9.11 -2.59
C PHE A 287 -2.91 -9.65 -3.91
N LEU A 288 -1.57 -9.69 -4.07
CA LEU A 288 -0.99 -10.24 -5.29
C LEU A 288 -1.23 -11.75 -5.43
N LEU A 289 -1.33 -12.51 -4.34
CA LEU A 289 -1.76 -13.91 -4.38
C LEU A 289 -3.21 -14.03 -4.89
N THR A 290 -4.13 -13.24 -4.33
CA THR A 290 -5.54 -13.29 -4.75
C THR A 290 -5.71 -12.77 -6.18
N TYR A 291 -4.98 -11.73 -6.57
CA TYR A 291 -4.99 -11.20 -7.94
C TYR A 291 -4.50 -12.26 -8.93
N PHE A 292 -3.37 -12.90 -8.64
CA PHE A 292 -2.85 -13.99 -9.47
C PHE A 292 -3.87 -15.12 -9.61
N PHE A 293 -4.54 -15.51 -8.52
CA PHE A 293 -5.59 -16.51 -8.55
C PHE A 293 -6.76 -16.07 -9.44
N PHE A 294 -7.34 -14.88 -9.23
CA PHE A 294 -8.52 -14.40 -9.96
C PHE A 294 -8.30 -14.19 -11.45
N GLN A 295 -7.11 -13.73 -11.88
CA GLN A 295 -6.81 -13.55 -13.30
C GLN A 295 -6.55 -14.86 -14.05
N ASN A 296 -6.25 -15.94 -13.32
CA ASN A 296 -5.94 -17.25 -13.88
C ASN A 296 -7.08 -18.26 -13.76
N LEU A 297 -8.22 -17.91 -13.16
CA LEU A 297 -9.42 -18.76 -13.22
C LEU A 297 -9.80 -19.11 -14.67
N GLU A 298 -10.41 -20.27 -14.87
CA GLU A 298 -10.94 -20.72 -16.17
C GLU A 298 -11.81 -19.63 -16.81
N THR A 299 -12.74 -19.08 -16.03
CA THR A 299 -13.37 -17.78 -16.33
C THR A 299 -12.83 -16.74 -15.35
N PRO A 300 -11.93 -15.83 -15.79
CA PRO A 300 -11.29 -14.85 -14.91
C PRO A 300 -12.28 -13.90 -14.23
N LEU A 301 -12.02 -13.55 -12.97
CA LEU A 301 -12.70 -12.42 -12.30
C LEU A 301 -11.97 -11.09 -12.55
N LEU A 302 -10.66 -11.15 -12.79
CA LEU A 302 -9.81 -9.98 -12.98
C LEU A 302 -9.06 -10.06 -14.31
N PRO A 303 -8.82 -8.92 -14.98
CA PRO A 303 -7.99 -8.88 -16.17
C PRO A 303 -6.53 -9.19 -15.84
N SER A 304 -5.75 -9.55 -16.85
CA SER A 304 -4.29 -9.54 -16.70
C SER A 304 -3.78 -8.10 -16.58
N TYR A 305 -2.67 -7.88 -15.86
CA TYR A 305 -2.09 -6.53 -15.79
C TYR A 305 -1.76 -5.98 -17.19
N LYS A 306 -1.18 -6.81 -18.07
CA LYS A 306 -0.86 -6.44 -19.46
C LYS A 306 -2.08 -5.92 -20.24
N SER A 307 -3.26 -6.51 -20.03
CA SER A 307 -4.47 -6.07 -20.74
C SER A 307 -4.98 -4.70 -20.28
N ILE A 308 -4.63 -4.27 -19.07
CA ILE A 308 -5.01 -2.95 -18.56
C ILE A 308 -3.84 -1.96 -18.53
N GLU A 309 -2.65 -2.39 -18.91
CA GLU A 309 -1.45 -1.54 -19.01
C GLU A 309 -1.63 -0.53 -20.14
N ARG A 310 -1.32 0.74 -19.87
CA ARG A 310 -1.33 1.78 -20.90
C ARG A 310 -0.06 1.66 -21.73
N ALA A 311 -0.21 1.59 -23.05
CA ALA A 311 0.91 1.72 -23.98
C ALA A 311 1.49 3.15 -23.85
N SER A 312 2.52 3.31 -23.02
CA SER A 312 3.13 4.62 -22.83
C SER A 312 4.18 4.85 -23.91
N ILE A 313 4.10 5.99 -24.61
CA ILE A 313 5.11 6.45 -25.60
C ILE A 313 6.45 6.78 -24.89
N THR A 314 6.40 7.05 -23.58
CA THR A 314 7.53 7.22 -22.67
C THR A 314 7.42 6.24 -21.50
N PRO A 315 8.51 5.61 -21.01
CA PRO A 315 8.42 4.76 -19.82
C PRO A 315 7.82 5.58 -18.66
N PHE A 316 6.72 5.12 -18.07
CA PHE A 316 6.18 5.70 -16.86
C PHE A 316 7.24 5.60 -15.76
N GLU A 317 7.93 6.69 -15.47
CA GLU A 317 8.95 6.72 -14.43
C GLU A 317 8.29 7.08 -13.11
N ILE A 318 8.17 6.09 -12.23
CA ILE A 318 7.56 6.25 -10.90
C ILE A 318 8.53 7.02 -10.02
N ASN A 319 8.51 8.35 -10.11
CA ASN A 319 9.38 9.23 -9.33
C ASN A 319 8.55 10.32 -8.61
N SER A 320 9.13 10.91 -7.57
CA SER A 320 8.45 11.94 -6.76
C SER A 320 8.14 13.21 -7.54
N GLU A 321 8.98 13.58 -8.50
CA GLU A 321 8.80 14.77 -9.33
C GLU A 321 7.50 14.71 -10.13
N TYR A 322 7.22 13.57 -10.79
CA TYR A 322 5.97 13.34 -11.53
C TYR A 322 4.73 13.53 -10.63
N PHE A 323 4.73 12.91 -9.44
CA PHE A 323 3.63 13.02 -8.48
C PHE A 323 3.51 14.41 -7.85
N PHE A 324 4.61 15.15 -7.76
CA PHE A 324 4.64 16.49 -7.21
C PHE A 324 4.11 17.53 -8.21
N LEU A 325 4.56 17.46 -9.47
CA LEU A 325 4.25 18.46 -10.50
C LEU A 325 2.85 18.32 -11.10
N GLN A 326 2.27 17.12 -11.10
CA GLN A 326 0.96 16.90 -11.72
C GLN A 326 -0.20 17.11 -10.75
N ASP A 327 -1.21 17.87 -11.17
CA ASP A 327 -2.47 18.01 -10.45
C ASP A 327 -3.30 16.72 -10.51
N GLU A 328 -3.28 16.05 -11.66
CA GLU A 328 -3.89 14.74 -11.88
C GLU A 328 -2.81 13.78 -12.39
N VAL A 329 -2.47 12.81 -11.55
CA VAL A 329 -1.46 11.79 -11.86
C VAL A 329 -2.09 10.71 -12.72
N GLU A 330 -1.61 10.55 -13.96
CA GLU A 330 -2.01 9.44 -14.81
C GLU A 330 -1.32 8.15 -14.35
N MET A 331 -2.08 7.06 -14.19
CA MET A 331 -1.52 5.77 -13.81
C MET A 331 -1.00 5.03 -15.05
N PRO A 332 -0.01 4.11 -14.91
CA PRO A 332 0.50 3.30 -16.03
C PRO A 332 -0.50 2.22 -16.51
N PHE A 333 -1.72 2.25 -16.00
CA PHE A 333 -2.81 1.34 -16.31
C PHE A 333 -4.14 2.10 -16.36
N TYR A 334 -5.16 1.51 -16.96
CA TYR A 334 -6.51 2.03 -16.95
C TYR A 334 -7.10 1.96 -15.53
N THR A 335 -7.59 3.10 -15.04
CA THR A 335 -8.19 3.23 -13.70
C THR A 335 -9.71 3.29 -13.73
N LYS A 336 -10.29 3.70 -14.86
CA LYS A 336 -11.75 3.75 -15.05
C LYS A 336 -12.27 2.38 -15.42
N ILE A 337 -13.39 2.00 -14.80
CA ILE A 337 -14.01 0.69 -15.01
C ILE A 337 -14.42 0.50 -16.47
N GLU A 338 -14.90 1.56 -17.13
CA GLU A 338 -15.28 1.53 -18.55
C GLU A 338 -14.09 1.18 -19.46
N ASP A 339 -12.93 1.79 -19.20
CA ASP A 339 -11.71 1.53 -19.97
C ASP A 339 -11.21 0.09 -19.74
N ILE A 340 -11.28 -0.39 -18.50
CA ILE A 340 -10.92 -1.78 -18.15
C ILE A 340 -11.86 -2.77 -18.85
N LYS A 341 -13.18 -2.52 -18.82
CA LYS A 341 -14.20 -3.35 -19.49
C LYS A 341 -13.91 -3.52 -20.98
N ASN A 342 -13.52 -2.45 -21.66
CA ASN A 342 -13.22 -2.49 -23.09
C ASN A 342 -12.03 -3.41 -23.42
N ASN A 343 -11.10 -3.61 -22.47
CA ASN A 343 -9.92 -4.44 -22.65
C ASN A 343 -10.03 -5.83 -21.99
N PHE A 344 -11.08 -6.09 -21.20
CA PHE A 344 -11.30 -7.34 -20.50
C PHE A 344 -12.51 -8.09 -21.06
N GLN A 345 -12.27 -9.03 -21.97
CA GLN A 345 -13.33 -9.74 -22.71
C GLN A 345 -14.22 -10.61 -21.80
N GLU A 346 -13.71 -11.07 -20.67
CA GLU A 346 -14.39 -11.94 -19.71
C GLU A 346 -15.07 -11.18 -18.57
N PHE A 347 -15.14 -9.85 -18.67
CA PHE A 347 -15.77 -9.00 -17.68
C PHE A 347 -17.14 -9.52 -17.24
N GLN A 348 -17.29 -9.80 -15.95
CA GLN A 348 -18.51 -10.31 -15.30
C GLN A 348 -19.11 -11.60 -15.91
N LYS A 349 -18.31 -12.42 -16.63
CA LYS A 349 -18.76 -13.73 -17.11
C LYS A 349 -18.69 -14.82 -16.04
N ASN A 350 -17.82 -14.67 -15.05
CA ASN A 350 -17.69 -15.66 -13.98
C ASN A 350 -18.87 -15.59 -13.01
N THR A 351 -19.56 -16.71 -12.79
CA THR A 351 -20.72 -16.84 -11.89
C THR A 351 -20.41 -17.59 -10.58
N ASP A 352 -19.16 -17.98 -10.31
CA ASP A 352 -18.78 -18.67 -9.09
C ASP A 352 -18.95 -17.74 -7.88
N ASP A 353 -19.62 -18.20 -6.82
CA ASP A 353 -19.82 -17.35 -5.65
C ASP A 353 -18.60 -17.31 -4.70
N ILE A 354 -18.67 -16.42 -3.71
CA ILE A 354 -17.60 -16.19 -2.72
C ILE A 354 -17.14 -17.45 -2.00
N SER A 355 -18.01 -18.46 -1.79
CA SER A 355 -17.63 -19.69 -1.11
C SER A 355 -16.69 -20.53 -1.99
N LYS A 356 -17.04 -20.69 -3.26
CA LYS A 356 -16.24 -21.43 -4.25
C LYS A 356 -14.93 -20.71 -4.56
N LEU A 357 -14.95 -19.39 -4.62
CA LEU A 357 -13.74 -18.58 -4.81
C LEU A 357 -12.78 -18.66 -3.62
N LEU A 358 -13.28 -18.58 -2.38
CA LEU A 358 -12.44 -18.71 -1.19
C LEU A 358 -11.86 -20.12 -1.07
N TYR A 359 -12.69 -21.15 -1.26
CA TYR A 359 -12.25 -22.54 -1.25
C TYR A 359 -11.17 -22.78 -2.29
N GLY A 360 -11.44 -22.36 -3.54
CA GLY A 360 -10.52 -22.49 -4.66
C GLY A 360 -9.17 -21.82 -4.43
N PHE A 361 -9.14 -20.68 -3.72
CA PHE A 361 -7.89 -20.02 -3.36
C PHE A 361 -7.02 -20.92 -2.46
N PHE A 362 -7.61 -21.48 -1.40
CA PHE A 362 -6.87 -22.37 -0.49
C PHE A 362 -6.49 -23.68 -1.19
N GLU A 363 -7.40 -24.24 -2.01
CA GLU A 363 -7.13 -25.43 -2.82
C GLU A 363 -5.90 -25.21 -3.71
N PHE A 364 -5.91 -24.14 -4.51
CA PHE A 364 -4.84 -23.83 -5.45
C PHE A 364 -3.48 -23.67 -4.75
N TYR A 365 -3.41 -22.87 -3.68
CA TYR A 365 -2.16 -22.61 -2.99
C TYR A 365 -1.72 -23.73 -2.03
N SER A 366 -2.58 -24.71 -1.74
CA SER A 366 -2.23 -25.92 -0.97
C SER A 366 -1.56 -27.01 -1.79
N ASN A 367 -1.50 -26.86 -3.12
CA ASN A 367 -0.92 -27.84 -4.04
C ASN A 367 0.60 -28.03 -3.80
N ASP A 368 1.09 -29.24 -4.06
CA ASP A 368 2.51 -29.58 -3.91
C ASP A 368 3.46 -28.71 -4.75
N VAL A 369 3.01 -28.18 -5.90
CA VAL A 369 3.79 -27.21 -6.69
C VAL A 369 4.13 -25.94 -5.88
N CYS A 370 3.28 -25.59 -4.91
CA CYS A 370 3.48 -24.44 -4.03
C CYS A 370 4.31 -24.78 -2.79
N LYS A 371 4.49 -26.06 -2.45
CA LYS A 371 5.08 -26.50 -1.17
C LYS A 371 6.52 -26.05 -0.96
N ASN A 372 7.33 -26.11 -2.01
CA ASN A 372 8.75 -25.81 -1.95
C ASN A 372 9.09 -24.36 -2.37
N GLY A 373 8.12 -23.45 -2.27
CA GLY A 373 8.31 -22.05 -2.64
C GLY A 373 8.11 -21.83 -4.13
N ILE A 374 7.42 -20.74 -4.45
CA ILE A 374 7.13 -20.34 -5.82
C ILE A 374 7.59 -18.91 -6.07
N THR A 375 8.01 -18.62 -7.29
CA THR A 375 8.04 -17.26 -7.81
C THR A 375 6.75 -16.99 -8.56
N LEU A 376 6.01 -15.99 -8.10
CA LEU A 376 4.83 -15.49 -8.80
C LEU A 376 5.21 -14.27 -9.62
N ASP A 377 5.22 -14.43 -10.94
CA ASP A 377 5.27 -13.33 -11.89
C ASP A 377 3.85 -12.93 -12.28
N VAL A 378 3.32 -11.94 -11.55
CA VAL A 378 1.95 -11.44 -11.73
C VAL A 378 1.81 -10.69 -13.07
N TYR A 379 2.89 -10.14 -13.63
CA TYR A 379 2.85 -9.43 -14.91
C TYR A 379 2.73 -10.40 -16.09
N ASN A 380 3.49 -11.50 -16.06
CA ASN A 380 3.49 -12.50 -17.13
C ASN A 380 2.50 -13.64 -16.91
N ASN A 381 1.78 -13.66 -15.77
CA ASN A 381 0.88 -14.73 -15.36
C ASN A 381 1.58 -16.10 -15.30
N GLN A 382 2.75 -16.12 -14.65
CA GLN A 382 3.59 -17.32 -14.56
C GLN A 382 3.91 -17.68 -13.12
N ILE A 383 3.86 -18.98 -12.85
CA ILE A 383 4.51 -19.59 -11.70
C ILE A 383 5.86 -20.10 -12.18
N ILE A 384 6.92 -19.61 -11.56
CA ILE A 384 8.28 -20.06 -11.81
C ILE A 384 8.72 -20.85 -10.59
N GLU A 385 9.04 -22.14 -10.81
CA GLU A 385 9.62 -22.97 -9.76
C GLU A 385 11.02 -22.46 -9.44
N ASN A 386 11.27 -22.12 -8.18
CA ASN A 386 12.55 -21.56 -7.78
C ASN A 386 13.57 -22.65 -7.50
N LYS A 387 14.78 -22.48 -8.04
CA LYS A 387 15.93 -23.35 -7.76
C LYS A 387 16.78 -22.84 -6.59
N ASP A 388 16.48 -21.64 -6.15
CA ASP A 388 17.33 -20.81 -5.29
C ASP A 388 16.88 -20.86 -3.82
N MET A 389 16.03 -21.83 -3.45
CA MET A 389 15.51 -22.03 -2.09
C MET A 389 14.79 -20.79 -1.50
N THR A 390 14.18 -19.97 -2.35
CA THR A 390 13.35 -18.82 -1.95
C THR A 390 11.99 -18.87 -2.61
N ALA A 391 11.02 -18.12 -2.08
CA ALA A 391 9.76 -17.81 -2.76
C ALA A 391 9.69 -16.30 -2.97
N ASN A 392 9.24 -15.86 -4.14
CA ASN A 392 9.21 -14.45 -4.51
C ASN A 392 7.85 -14.07 -5.10
N ILE A 393 7.43 -12.83 -4.88
CA ILE A 393 6.24 -12.28 -5.54
C ILE A 393 6.67 -10.99 -6.24
N TYR A 394 6.54 -10.95 -7.57
CA TYR A 394 6.89 -9.79 -8.37
C TYR A 394 5.72 -8.83 -8.46
N CYS A 395 6.02 -7.54 -8.29
CA CYS A 395 5.05 -6.48 -8.51
C CYS A 395 4.77 -6.35 -10.01
N PRO A 396 3.50 -6.37 -10.46
CA PRO A 396 3.20 -6.29 -11.88
C PRO A 396 3.60 -4.94 -12.51
N ILE A 397 3.57 -3.86 -11.72
CA ILE A 397 3.91 -2.51 -12.17
C ILE A 397 5.43 -2.33 -12.29
N THR A 398 6.17 -2.56 -11.21
CA THR A 398 7.61 -2.27 -11.17
C THR A 398 8.48 -3.40 -11.67
N ARG A 399 7.90 -4.61 -11.80
CA ARG A 399 8.61 -5.87 -12.09
C ARG A 399 9.74 -6.18 -11.11
N LYS A 400 9.69 -5.58 -9.92
CA LYS A 400 10.60 -5.85 -8.80
C LYS A 400 9.95 -6.78 -7.80
N ILE A 401 10.78 -7.50 -7.06
CA ILE A 401 10.33 -8.36 -5.96
C ILE A 401 9.70 -7.49 -4.86
N VAL A 402 8.47 -7.82 -4.47
CA VAL A 402 7.77 -7.18 -3.35
C VAL A 402 8.37 -7.65 -2.04
N ASN A 403 8.44 -8.96 -1.87
CA ASN A 403 9.01 -9.67 -0.72
C ASN A 403 9.69 -10.96 -1.21
N THR A 404 10.86 -11.25 -0.64
CA THR A 404 11.52 -12.55 -0.73
C THR A 404 11.28 -13.30 0.57
N TYR A 405 10.84 -14.54 0.47
CA TYR A 405 10.65 -15.45 1.60
C TYR A 405 11.71 -16.53 1.55
N SER A 406 12.35 -16.81 2.69
CA SER A 406 13.15 -18.02 2.81
C SER A 406 12.26 -19.24 2.64
N ILE A 407 12.80 -20.35 2.13
CA ILE A 407 12.06 -21.60 2.03
C ILE A 407 11.43 -22.05 3.36
N ASN A 408 12.13 -21.84 4.48
CA ASN A 408 11.64 -22.22 5.81
C ASN A 408 10.44 -21.36 6.23
N THR A 409 10.52 -20.05 6.01
CA THR A 409 9.39 -19.14 6.27
C THR A 409 8.22 -19.48 5.35
N TRP A 410 8.48 -19.73 4.07
CA TRP A 410 7.45 -20.13 3.12
C TRP A 410 6.75 -21.43 3.53
N LYS A 411 7.49 -22.48 3.88
CA LYS A 411 6.93 -23.77 4.32
C LYS A 411 5.99 -23.61 5.52
N LYS A 412 6.37 -22.79 6.51
CA LYS A 412 5.50 -22.47 7.66
C LYS A 412 4.20 -21.77 7.25
N MET A 413 4.26 -20.88 6.26
CA MET A 413 3.06 -20.22 5.72
C MET A 413 2.22 -21.20 4.88
N PHE A 414 2.87 -22.04 4.07
CA PHE A 414 2.25 -23.08 3.27
C PHE A 414 1.50 -24.10 4.13
N GLU A 415 2.08 -24.56 5.24
CA GLU A 415 1.41 -25.47 6.19
C GLU A 415 0.10 -24.88 6.71
N LYS A 416 0.04 -23.56 6.95
CA LYS A 416 -1.19 -22.87 7.36
C LYS A 416 -2.21 -22.81 6.24
N ILE A 417 -1.78 -22.55 4.99
CA ILE A 417 -2.64 -22.58 3.79
C ILE A 417 -3.22 -23.99 3.60
N GLN A 418 -2.37 -25.01 3.68
CA GLN A 418 -2.74 -26.42 3.52
C GLN A 418 -3.70 -26.87 4.63
N ALA A 419 -3.45 -26.48 5.88
CA ALA A 419 -4.36 -26.77 6.99
C ALA A 419 -5.74 -26.12 6.78
N ALA A 420 -5.80 -24.88 6.31
CA ALA A 420 -7.05 -24.20 5.99
C ALA A 420 -7.82 -24.93 4.87
N TYR A 421 -7.13 -25.33 3.79
CA TYR A 421 -7.72 -26.13 2.72
C TYR A 421 -8.31 -27.45 3.24
N ILE A 422 -7.52 -28.23 3.98
CA ILE A 422 -7.96 -29.54 4.51
C ILE A 422 -9.18 -29.38 5.42
N GLN A 423 -9.18 -28.37 6.30
CA GLN A 423 -10.31 -28.11 7.19
C GLN A 423 -11.58 -27.75 6.40
N LEU A 424 -11.49 -26.84 5.42
CA LEU A 424 -12.63 -26.49 4.57
C LEU A 424 -13.12 -27.69 3.74
N LYS A 425 -12.19 -28.47 3.19
CA LYS A 425 -12.51 -29.70 2.43
C LYS A 425 -13.29 -30.71 3.27
N ASN A 426 -12.93 -30.82 4.56
CA ASN A 426 -13.61 -31.68 5.52
C ASN A 426 -14.89 -31.04 6.13
N GLY A 427 -15.34 -29.90 5.61
CA GLY A 427 -16.59 -29.25 6.02
C GLY A 427 -16.50 -28.43 7.31
N SER A 428 -15.28 -28.10 7.76
CA SER A 428 -15.07 -27.22 8.92
C SER A 428 -15.47 -25.78 8.60
N SER A 429 -15.89 -25.04 9.62
CA SER A 429 -16.32 -23.65 9.47
C SER A 429 -15.16 -22.69 9.18
N LEU A 430 -15.50 -21.53 8.61
CA LEU A 430 -14.59 -20.40 8.44
C LEU A 430 -14.04 -19.91 9.79
N ASN A 431 -14.85 -19.97 10.86
CA ASN A 431 -14.38 -19.65 12.21
C ASN A 431 -13.23 -20.56 12.63
N THR A 432 -13.32 -21.87 12.37
CA THR A 432 -12.29 -22.85 12.70
C THR A 432 -10.98 -22.54 11.98
N ILE A 433 -11.02 -22.29 10.67
CA ILE A 433 -9.80 -21.94 9.94
C ILE A 433 -9.26 -20.57 10.33
N CYS A 434 -10.10 -19.67 10.88
CA CYS A 434 -9.72 -18.36 11.39
C CYS A 434 -9.43 -18.33 12.89
N GLU A 435 -9.38 -19.46 13.59
CA GLU A 435 -9.01 -19.48 15.01
C GLU A 435 -7.60 -18.88 15.21
N GLU A 436 -7.46 -18.02 16.22
CA GLU A 436 -6.17 -17.42 16.59
C GLU A 436 -5.13 -18.51 16.83
N ALA A 437 -3.98 -18.37 16.19
CA ALA A 437 -2.82 -19.18 16.56
C ALA A 437 -2.44 -18.84 18.01
N LYS A 438 -2.36 -19.86 18.87
CA LYS A 438 -1.81 -19.69 20.23
C LYS A 438 -0.33 -19.31 20.09
N ASP A 439 -0.01 -18.03 20.29
CA ASP A 439 1.37 -17.58 20.41
C ASP A 439 1.74 -17.50 21.90
N ASP A 440 2.85 -18.13 22.28
CA ASP A 440 3.57 -17.93 23.55
C ASP A 440 4.27 -16.55 23.62
N THR A 441 3.94 -15.62 22.71
CA THR A 441 4.51 -14.27 22.73
C THR A 441 3.45 -13.21 22.43
N SER A 442 3.27 -12.34 23.43
CA SER A 442 2.31 -11.24 23.45
C SER A 442 2.58 -10.18 22.37
N ASN A 443 1.61 -9.94 21.48
CA ASN A 443 0.93 -8.64 21.24
C ASN A 443 0.36 -8.53 19.81
N ILE A 444 -0.95 -8.71 19.67
CA ILE A 444 -2.01 -7.68 19.47
C ILE A 444 -3.28 -8.51 19.31
N LYS A 445 -4.12 -8.52 20.35
CA LYS A 445 -5.36 -9.29 20.39
C LYS A 445 -6.38 -8.65 19.44
N ILE A 446 -6.88 -9.41 18.45
CA ILE A 446 -8.13 -9.04 17.77
C ILE A 446 -9.21 -9.84 18.47
N ASP A 447 -9.55 -9.40 19.67
CA ASP A 447 -10.56 -10.10 20.46
C ASP A 447 -11.95 -9.82 19.91
N LEU A 448 -12.57 -10.83 19.29
CA LEU A 448 -13.99 -10.84 18.96
C LEU A 448 -14.86 -11.24 20.18
N LYS A 449 -14.28 -11.53 21.36
CA LYS A 449 -15.02 -11.98 22.56
C LYS A 449 -15.59 -10.85 23.42
N GLY A 450 -15.56 -9.61 22.94
CA GLY A 450 -16.41 -8.54 23.48
C GLY A 450 -17.76 -8.52 22.75
N MET A 451 -18.55 -9.59 22.89
CA MET A 451 -19.97 -9.62 22.49
C MET A 451 -20.84 -8.92 23.53
#